data_AF-A0A968I6N2-F1
#
_entry.id   AF-A0A968I6N2-F1
#
_cell.length_a   1.000
_cell.length_b   1.000
_cell.length_c   1.000
_cell.angle_alpha   90.00
_cell.angle_beta   90.00
_cell.angle_gamma   90.00
#
_symmetry.space_group_name_H-M   'P 1'
#
loop_
_entity.id
_entity.type
_entity.pdbx_description
1 polymer ?
#
loop_
_entity_poly.entity_id
_entity_poly.type
_entity_poly.pdbx_seq_one_letter_code
_entity_poly.pdbx_strand_id
1 'polypeptide(L)'
;MQGDLDLESRKGKGPGGYCDFHPQSGKAYIFMNAVGTHDDVQTLLHEGGHAFHALESASRQRLYWNLHGPMEFCEVASMGMEMLAQPYLEKNRGGFYTPEDAHRARRDQLLDAVVKFLPYMAVVDAFQHWLYVDAPPQVTIDDINAKWAQLFTQFLPHVNYDGIEDGLAFRWQRQSHIF
;
A
#
# COMPACT_ATOMS: atom_id res chain seq x y z
N MET A 1 -1.89 19.30 16.83
CA MET A 1 -2.24 18.19 15.93
C MET A 1 -3.77 18.02 15.88
N GLN A 2 -4.52 19.05 15.47
CA GLN A 2 -5.99 18.96 15.41
C GLN A 2 -6.41 18.96 13.94
N GLY A 3 -6.93 17.82 13.47
CA GLY A 3 -7.62 17.67 12.18
C GLY A 3 -6.84 17.00 11.05
N ASP A 4 -5.52 16.79 11.18
CA ASP A 4 -4.67 16.37 10.05
C ASP A 4 -4.40 14.84 10.03
N LEU A 5 -4.88 14.10 11.03
CA LEU A 5 -4.74 12.65 11.16
C LEU A 5 -6.10 12.03 11.54
N ASP A 6 -6.52 11.00 10.82
CA ASP A 6 -7.66 10.14 11.17
C ASP A 6 -7.23 8.67 11.11
N LEU A 7 -6.68 8.21 12.22
CA LEU A 7 -5.94 6.95 12.28
C LEU A 7 -6.77 5.76 12.75
N GLU A 8 -7.70 5.94 13.70
CA GLU A 8 -8.39 4.82 14.34
C GLU A 8 -9.49 4.21 13.45
N SER A 9 -9.63 2.89 13.50
CA SER A 9 -10.75 2.19 12.85
C SER A 9 -12.08 2.48 13.59
N ARG A 10 -13.16 2.68 12.83
CA ARG A 10 -14.52 2.86 13.38
C ARG A 10 -15.59 2.34 12.42
N LYS A 11 -16.76 1.99 12.97
CA LYS A 11 -17.91 1.52 12.17
C LYS A 11 -18.26 2.55 11.09
N GLY A 12 -18.31 2.09 9.83
CA GLY A 12 -18.67 2.93 8.67
C GLY A 12 -17.51 3.76 8.09
N LYS A 13 -16.28 3.63 8.61
CA LYS A 13 -15.08 4.22 7.99
C LYS A 13 -14.69 3.42 6.75
N GLY A 14 -14.26 4.11 5.70
CA GLY A 14 -13.75 3.47 4.47
C GLY A 14 -12.51 2.61 4.75
N PRO A 15 -12.27 1.54 3.97
CA PRO A 15 -11.12 0.67 4.16
C PRO A 15 -9.80 1.32 3.72
N GLY A 16 -8.67 0.71 4.11
CA GLY A 16 -7.34 1.10 3.63
C GLY A 16 -6.71 2.28 4.39
N GLY A 17 -5.71 2.87 3.74
CA GLY A 17 -5.04 4.10 4.14
C GLY A 17 -4.80 4.98 2.90
N TYR A 18 -4.71 6.29 3.11
CA TYR A 18 -4.27 7.23 2.08
C TYR A 18 -3.75 8.52 2.72
N CYS A 19 -2.98 9.25 1.92
CA CYS A 19 -2.56 10.60 2.21
C CYS A 19 -3.09 11.54 1.12
N ASP A 20 -3.61 12.69 1.55
CA ASP A 20 -4.01 13.76 0.64
C ASP A 20 -3.38 15.09 1.08
N PHE A 21 -3.08 15.96 0.11
CA PHE A 21 -2.53 17.27 0.36
C PHE A 21 -3.51 18.35 -0.04
N HIS A 22 -3.85 19.22 0.90
CA HIS A 22 -4.78 20.32 0.69
C HIS A 22 -4.01 21.64 0.43
N PRO A 23 -3.89 22.09 -0.84
CA PRO A 23 -2.98 23.17 -1.21
C PRO A 23 -3.39 24.52 -0.63
N GLN A 24 -4.69 24.76 -0.47
CA GLN A 24 -5.19 26.03 0.07
C GLN A 24 -4.84 26.20 1.55
N SER A 25 -4.79 25.12 2.32
CA SER A 25 -4.37 25.16 3.74
C SER A 25 -2.89 24.86 3.93
N GLY A 26 -2.22 24.32 2.91
CA GLY A 26 -0.82 23.90 2.98
C GLY A 26 -0.59 22.68 3.87
N LYS A 27 -1.60 21.82 4.03
CA LYS A 27 -1.58 20.71 4.97
C LYS A 27 -1.70 19.36 4.27
N ALA A 28 -0.97 18.38 4.76
CA ALA A 28 -1.19 16.97 4.44
C ALA A 28 -2.12 16.34 5.48
N TYR A 29 -2.98 15.45 5.02
CA TYR A 29 -3.90 14.66 5.82
C TYR A 29 -3.55 13.18 5.69
N ILE A 30 -3.55 12.45 6.80
CA ILE A 30 -3.34 10.99 6.81
C ILE A 30 -4.62 10.31 7.29
N PHE A 31 -5.12 9.40 6.47
CA PHE A 31 -6.22 8.51 6.77
C PHE A 31 -5.70 7.07 6.85
N MET A 32 -6.08 6.33 7.89
CA MET A 32 -5.84 4.89 7.97
C MET A 32 -6.82 4.21 8.93
N ASN A 33 -6.72 2.89 9.10
CA ASN A 33 -7.61 2.10 9.96
C ASN A 33 -6.83 1.27 10.98
N ALA A 34 -6.30 1.93 12.02
CA ALA A 34 -5.50 1.30 13.06
C ALA A 34 -6.34 0.38 13.97
N VAL A 35 -5.78 -0.79 14.29
CA VAL A 35 -6.39 -1.85 15.13
C VAL A 35 -5.44 -2.44 16.19
N GLY A 36 -4.22 -1.89 16.33
CA GLY A 36 -3.19 -2.30 17.28
C GLY A 36 -2.16 -3.30 16.74
N THR A 37 -1.94 -3.37 15.42
CA THR A 37 -0.99 -4.31 14.80
C THR A 37 0.29 -3.62 14.31
N HIS A 38 1.28 -4.42 13.89
CA HIS A 38 2.48 -3.89 13.23
C HIS A 38 2.14 -3.16 11.92
N ASP A 39 1.16 -3.66 11.18
CA ASP A 39 0.72 -3.09 9.91
C ASP A 39 0.22 -1.65 10.04
N ASP A 40 -0.33 -1.29 11.21
CA ASP A 40 -0.72 0.09 11.48
C ASP A 40 0.47 1.05 11.46
N VAL A 41 1.62 0.58 11.95
CA VAL A 41 2.84 1.36 12.02
C VAL A 41 3.42 1.51 10.63
N GLN A 42 3.38 0.43 9.83
CA GLN A 42 3.80 0.48 8.43
C GLN A 42 2.92 1.43 7.62
N THR A 43 1.60 1.33 7.77
CA THR A 43 0.65 2.24 7.10
C THR A 43 0.91 3.68 7.51
N LEU A 44 1.11 3.97 8.80
CA LEU A 44 1.43 5.33 9.25
C LEU A 44 2.74 5.86 8.66
N LEU A 45 3.76 5.02 8.55
CA LEU A 45 5.05 5.39 7.94
C LEU A 45 4.91 5.61 6.43
N HIS A 46 4.15 4.76 5.75
CA HIS A 46 3.82 4.86 4.33
C HIS A 46 3.15 6.21 4.02
N GLU A 47 2.02 6.48 4.68
CA GLU A 47 1.29 7.75 4.50
C GLU A 47 2.10 8.94 5.01
N GLY A 48 2.93 8.75 6.04
CA GLY A 48 3.87 9.75 6.53
C GLY A 48 4.91 10.14 5.48
N GLY A 49 5.35 9.19 4.65
CA GLY A 49 6.25 9.45 3.52
C GLY A 49 5.58 10.27 2.43
N HIS A 50 4.33 9.96 2.08
CA HIS A 50 3.53 10.80 1.16
C HIS A 50 3.32 12.21 1.73
N ALA A 51 2.93 12.32 3.00
CA ALA A 51 2.72 13.60 3.66
C ALA A 51 4.00 14.45 3.68
N PHE A 52 5.13 13.84 4.04
CA PHE A 52 6.43 14.50 4.01
C PHE A 52 6.76 14.98 2.60
N HIS A 53 6.65 14.11 1.60
CA HIS A 53 6.93 14.47 0.21
C HIS A 53 6.05 15.61 -0.31
N ALA A 54 4.76 15.60 0.01
CA ALA A 54 3.83 16.66 -0.40
C ALA A 54 4.15 18.00 0.27
N LEU A 55 4.41 18.01 1.57
CA LEU A 55 4.77 19.23 2.32
C LEU A 55 6.10 19.81 1.82
N GLU A 56 7.10 18.96 1.63
CA GLU A 56 8.43 19.33 1.15
C GLU A 56 8.38 19.81 -0.31
N SER A 57 7.51 19.25 -1.15
CA SER A 57 7.28 19.72 -2.51
C SER A 57 6.57 21.07 -2.52
N ALA A 58 5.51 21.23 -1.73
CA ALA A 58 4.75 22.48 -1.66
C ALA A 58 5.56 23.67 -1.15
N SER A 59 6.50 23.44 -0.24
CA SER A 59 7.40 24.50 0.24
C SER A 59 8.41 24.99 -0.81
N ARG A 60 8.70 24.17 -1.84
CA ARG A 60 9.75 24.44 -2.84
C ARG A 60 9.22 24.72 -4.24
N GLN A 61 7.96 24.37 -4.50
CA GLN A 61 7.32 24.53 -5.80
C GLN A 61 6.34 25.70 -5.77
N ARG A 62 6.41 26.56 -6.79
CA ARG A 62 5.52 27.74 -6.91
C ARG A 62 4.24 27.44 -7.68
N LEU A 63 4.25 26.38 -8.48
CA LEU A 63 3.21 26.07 -9.44
C LEU A 63 2.41 24.88 -8.93
N TYR A 64 1.08 25.00 -8.97
CA TYR A 64 0.17 23.97 -8.48
C TYR A 64 0.42 22.60 -9.13
N TRP A 65 0.69 22.58 -10.44
CA TRP A 65 0.97 21.37 -11.20
C TRP A 65 2.31 20.69 -10.85
N ASN A 66 3.20 21.36 -10.12
CA ASN A 66 4.47 20.77 -9.66
C ASN A 66 4.38 20.18 -8.24
N LEU A 67 3.21 20.29 -7.57
CA LEU A 67 3.07 19.84 -6.18
C LEU A 67 3.04 18.32 -6.04
N HIS A 68 2.72 17.61 -7.11
CA HIS A 68 2.60 16.15 -7.13
C HIS A 68 3.43 15.57 -8.28
N GLY A 69 3.96 14.37 -8.06
CA GLY A 69 4.61 13.57 -9.09
C GLY A 69 3.67 12.49 -9.64
N PRO A 70 4.12 11.76 -10.68
CA PRO A 70 3.50 10.49 -11.07
C PRO A 70 3.41 9.52 -9.87
N MET A 71 2.38 8.68 -9.84
CA MET A 71 2.10 7.82 -8.67
C MET A 71 3.27 6.90 -8.32
N GLU A 72 3.98 6.36 -9.30
CA GLU A 72 5.14 5.50 -9.08
C GLU A 72 6.27 6.22 -8.33
N PHE A 73 6.43 7.52 -8.52
CA PHE A 73 7.39 8.33 -7.76
C PHE A 73 6.87 8.72 -6.38
N CYS A 74 5.55 8.89 -6.24
CA CYS A 74 4.94 9.08 -4.93
C CYS A 74 5.17 7.86 -4.03
N GLU A 75 5.10 6.64 -4.59
CA GLU A 75 5.37 5.39 -3.88
C GLU A 75 6.83 5.23 -3.43
N VAL A 76 7.79 5.82 -4.15
CA VAL A 76 9.19 5.85 -3.70
C VAL A 76 9.31 6.59 -2.37
N ALA A 77 8.54 7.66 -2.18
CA ALA A 77 8.57 8.43 -0.93
C ALA A 77 7.93 7.68 0.24
N SER A 78 6.78 7.03 0.03
CA SER A 78 6.08 6.25 1.05
C SER A 78 6.87 5.00 1.44
N MET A 79 7.15 4.11 0.49
CA MET A 79 7.91 2.88 0.73
C MET A 79 9.35 3.17 1.20
N GLY A 80 9.93 4.29 0.74
CA GLY A 80 11.23 4.77 1.23
C GLY A 80 11.19 5.16 2.71
N MET A 81 10.12 5.82 3.15
CA MET A 81 9.93 6.20 4.56
C MET A 81 9.82 4.97 5.48
N GLU A 82 9.12 3.91 5.03
CA GLU A 82 9.04 2.63 5.77
C GLU A 82 10.43 2.02 6.04
N MET A 83 11.38 2.21 5.11
CA MET A 83 12.76 1.74 5.26
C MET A 83 13.62 2.70 6.09
N LEU A 84 13.49 4.01 5.88
CA LEU A 84 14.26 5.03 6.60
C LEU A 84 13.91 5.10 8.09
N ALA A 85 12.68 4.73 8.46
CA ALA A 85 12.23 4.72 9.85
C ALA A 85 12.73 3.52 10.67
N GLN A 86 13.24 2.46 10.03
CA GLN A 86 13.65 1.21 10.68
C GLN A 86 14.63 1.38 11.86
N PRO A 87 15.63 2.28 11.81
CA PRO A 87 16.54 2.52 12.94
C PRO A 87 15.89 3.19 14.16
N TYR A 88 14.68 3.73 14.01
CA TYR A 88 13.96 4.50 15.03
C TYR A 88 12.83 3.71 15.71
N LEU A 89 12.57 2.49 15.27
CA LEU A 89 11.51 1.63 15.83
C LEU A 89 11.70 1.26 17.30
N GLU A 90 12.95 1.18 17.76
CA GLU A 90 13.29 0.77 19.13
C GLU A 90 13.02 1.89 20.15
N LYS A 91 12.62 1.53 21.38
CA LYS A 91 12.34 2.47 22.48
C LYS A 91 13.49 3.44 22.78
N ASN A 92 14.73 2.97 22.72
CA ASN A 92 15.93 3.78 22.94
C ASN A 92 16.23 4.76 21.78
N ARG A 93 15.50 4.68 20.67
CA ARG A 93 15.65 5.52 19.47
C ARG A 93 14.40 6.36 19.17
N GLY A 94 13.42 6.38 20.08
CA GLY A 94 12.19 7.17 19.99
C GLY A 94 10.94 6.39 19.60
N GLY A 95 11.07 5.12 19.23
CA GLY A 95 9.95 4.23 18.94
C GLY A 95 9.37 3.57 20.19
N PHE A 96 8.68 2.44 20.00
CA PHE A 96 7.97 1.73 21.08
C PHE A 96 8.29 0.23 21.11
N TYR A 97 9.09 -0.29 20.18
CA TYR A 97 9.47 -1.69 20.13
C TYR A 97 10.63 -2.03 21.06
N THR A 98 10.63 -3.27 21.56
CA THR A 98 11.86 -3.86 22.13
C THR A 98 12.87 -4.14 21.01
N PRO A 99 14.17 -4.34 21.31
CA PRO A 99 15.14 -4.72 20.28
C PRO A 99 14.74 -5.97 19.49
N GLU A 100 14.13 -6.95 20.16
CA GLU A 100 13.64 -8.18 19.53
C GLU A 100 12.46 -7.91 18.58
N ASP A 101 11.48 -7.13 19.02
CA ASP A 101 10.32 -6.78 18.20
C ASP A 101 10.73 -5.91 16.99
N ALA A 102 11.66 -4.97 17.18
CA ALA A 102 12.18 -4.14 16.10
C ALA A 102 12.97 -4.97 15.08
N HIS A 103 13.73 -5.97 15.53
CA HIS A 103 14.41 -6.90 14.62
C HIS A 103 13.40 -7.73 13.81
N ARG A 104 12.31 -8.19 14.43
CA ARG A 104 11.22 -8.88 13.71
C ARG A 104 10.55 -7.95 12.69
N ALA A 105 10.15 -6.74 13.10
CA ALA A 105 9.57 -5.72 12.22
C ALA A 105 10.45 -5.43 10.99
N ARG A 106 11.78 -5.31 11.18
CA ARG A 106 12.73 -5.13 10.07
C ARG A 106 12.74 -6.29 9.09
N ARG A 107 12.69 -7.53 9.59
CA ARG A 107 12.64 -8.72 8.72
C ARG A 107 11.32 -8.80 7.97
N ASP A 108 10.21 -8.57 8.68
CA ASP A 108 8.88 -8.62 8.10
C ASP A 108 8.75 -7.55 7.00
N GLN A 109 9.27 -6.33 7.23
CA GLN A 109 9.33 -5.30 6.20
C GLN A 109 10.06 -5.75 4.93
N LEU A 110 11.26 -6.35 5.07
CA LEU A 110 12.02 -6.79 3.90
C LEU A 110 11.31 -7.92 3.15
N LEU A 111 10.68 -8.86 3.88
CA LEU A 111 9.99 -9.98 3.26
C LEU A 111 8.68 -9.55 2.61
N ASP A 112 7.87 -8.75 3.30
CA ASP A 112 6.53 -8.40 2.85
C ASP A 112 6.56 -7.27 1.82
N ALA A 113 7.23 -6.16 2.09
CA ALA A 113 7.24 -4.98 1.22
C ALA A 113 8.14 -5.11 -0.02
N VAL A 114 9.12 -6.03 0.01
CA VAL A 114 10.04 -6.22 -1.13
C VAL A 114 9.83 -7.57 -1.80
N VAL A 115 10.02 -8.67 -1.06
CA VAL A 115 10.06 -10.01 -1.66
C VAL A 115 8.68 -10.49 -2.10
N LYS A 116 7.64 -10.31 -1.28
CA LYS A 116 6.28 -10.79 -1.59
C LYS A 116 5.45 -9.76 -2.37
N PHE A 117 5.67 -8.48 -2.13
CA PHE A 117 4.91 -7.41 -2.78
C PHE A 117 5.15 -7.33 -4.28
N LEU A 118 6.41 -7.38 -4.74
CA LEU A 118 6.73 -7.20 -6.17
C LEU A 118 6.07 -8.25 -7.09
N PRO A 119 6.10 -9.57 -6.78
CA PRO A 119 5.38 -10.55 -7.58
C PRO A 119 3.85 -10.35 -7.54
N TYR A 120 3.30 -9.92 -6.40
CA TYR A 120 1.87 -9.63 -6.30
C TYR A 120 1.47 -8.41 -7.15
N MET A 121 2.28 -7.36 -7.18
CA MET A 121 2.07 -6.22 -8.09
C MET A 121 2.10 -6.65 -9.55
N ALA A 122 3.00 -7.56 -9.93
CA ALA A 122 3.03 -8.12 -11.28
C ALA A 122 1.74 -8.90 -11.64
N VAL A 123 1.11 -9.58 -10.67
CA VAL A 123 -0.22 -10.20 -10.87
C VAL A 123 -1.26 -9.13 -11.19
N VAL A 124 -1.34 -8.07 -10.38
CA VAL A 124 -2.34 -7.01 -10.53
C VAL A 124 -2.17 -6.27 -11.86
N ASP A 125 -0.95 -5.87 -12.20
CA ASP A 125 -0.63 -5.17 -13.44
C ASP A 125 -0.93 -6.05 -14.68
N ALA A 126 -0.44 -7.30 -14.70
CA ALA A 126 -0.71 -8.21 -15.81
C ALA A 126 -2.20 -8.55 -15.96
N PHE A 127 -2.94 -8.58 -14.85
CA PHE A 127 -4.38 -8.79 -14.85
C PHE A 127 -5.13 -7.60 -15.47
N GLN A 128 -4.80 -6.37 -15.08
CA GLN A 128 -5.39 -5.18 -15.68
C GLN A 128 -4.99 -5.05 -17.16
N HIS A 129 -3.74 -5.33 -17.51
CA HIS A 129 -3.29 -5.34 -18.91
C HIS A 129 -4.13 -6.31 -19.73
N TRP A 130 -4.28 -7.55 -19.27
CA TRP A 130 -5.11 -8.53 -19.96
C TRP A 130 -6.56 -8.04 -20.08
N LEU A 131 -7.16 -7.57 -18.99
CA LEU A 131 -8.58 -7.18 -18.97
C LEU A 131 -8.89 -6.05 -19.95
N TYR A 132 -8.00 -5.07 -20.07
CA TYR A 132 -8.24 -3.86 -20.86
C TYR A 132 -7.64 -3.90 -22.28
N VAL A 133 -6.66 -4.76 -22.53
CA VAL A 133 -5.93 -4.81 -23.81
C VAL A 133 -6.19 -6.10 -24.57
N ASP A 134 -6.08 -7.25 -23.90
CA ASP A 134 -6.04 -8.56 -24.57
C ASP A 134 -7.35 -9.35 -24.49
N ALA A 135 -8.21 -9.04 -23.52
CA ALA A 135 -9.43 -9.79 -23.27
C ALA A 135 -10.41 -9.67 -24.45
N PRO A 136 -11.11 -10.77 -24.79
CA PRO A 136 -12.11 -10.72 -25.84
C PRO A 136 -13.27 -9.77 -25.44
N PRO A 137 -13.97 -9.15 -26.41
CA PRO A 137 -15.05 -8.19 -26.11
C PRO A 137 -16.20 -8.73 -25.23
N GLN A 138 -16.34 -10.05 -25.12
CA GLN A 138 -17.42 -10.73 -24.39
C GLN A 138 -16.83 -11.57 -23.25
N VAL A 139 -16.05 -10.94 -22.36
CA VAL A 139 -15.45 -11.61 -21.21
C VAL A 139 -16.51 -11.88 -20.13
N THR A 140 -16.52 -13.11 -19.58
CA THR A 140 -17.40 -13.49 -18.47
C THR A 140 -16.68 -13.38 -17.12
N ILE A 141 -17.42 -13.40 -16.01
CA ILE A 141 -16.83 -13.43 -14.66
C ILE A 141 -15.94 -14.66 -14.47
N ASP A 142 -16.33 -15.81 -15.03
CA ASP A 142 -15.54 -17.04 -14.93
C ASP A 142 -14.21 -16.92 -15.66
N ASP A 143 -14.18 -16.24 -16.82
CA ASP A 143 -12.94 -15.95 -17.55
C ASP A 143 -12.01 -15.03 -16.72
N ILE A 144 -12.58 -14.01 -16.07
CA ILE A 144 -11.83 -13.08 -15.21
C ILE A 144 -11.22 -13.83 -14.02
N ASN A 145 -12.03 -14.65 -13.34
CA ASN A 145 -11.59 -15.47 -12.22
C ASN A 145 -10.49 -16.45 -12.62
N ALA A 146 -10.66 -17.12 -13.77
CA ALA A 146 -9.68 -18.05 -14.31
C ALA A 146 -8.36 -17.33 -14.67
N LYS A 147 -8.43 -16.13 -15.27
CA LYS A 147 -7.24 -15.33 -15.58
C LYS A 147 -6.49 -14.93 -14.32
N TRP A 148 -7.20 -14.44 -13.31
CA TRP A 148 -6.59 -14.07 -12.04
C TRP A 148 -5.87 -15.25 -11.38
N ALA A 149 -6.54 -16.40 -11.28
CA ALA A 149 -5.96 -17.62 -10.71
C ALA A 149 -4.73 -18.11 -11.50
N GLN A 150 -4.78 -18.03 -12.84
CA GLN A 150 -3.64 -18.34 -13.71
C GLN A 150 -2.44 -17.44 -13.40
N LEU A 151 -2.63 -16.13 -13.37
CA LEU A 151 -1.57 -15.16 -13.11
C LEU A 151 -0.99 -15.33 -11.70
N PHE A 152 -1.83 -15.61 -10.72
CA PHE A 152 -1.38 -15.87 -9.36
C PHE A 152 -0.47 -17.10 -9.30
N THR A 153 -0.85 -18.21 -9.96
CA THR A 153 0.00 -19.40 -10.04
C THR A 153 1.30 -19.13 -10.79
N GLN A 154 1.28 -18.26 -11.80
CA GLN A 154 2.46 -17.90 -12.58
C GLN A 154 3.49 -17.09 -11.75
N PHE A 155 3.05 -16.05 -11.05
CA PHE A 155 3.94 -15.15 -10.31
C PHE A 155 4.21 -15.58 -8.87
N LEU A 156 3.31 -16.37 -8.27
CA LEU A 156 3.39 -16.86 -6.90
C LEU A 156 3.21 -18.39 -6.83
N PRO A 157 4.02 -19.18 -7.56
CA PRO A 157 3.85 -20.64 -7.70
C PRO A 157 4.05 -21.41 -6.38
N HIS A 158 4.63 -20.77 -5.37
CA HIS A 158 4.95 -21.38 -4.08
C HIS A 158 3.82 -21.26 -3.05
N VAL A 159 2.76 -20.48 -3.35
CA VAL A 159 1.62 -20.30 -2.44
C VAL A 159 0.59 -21.37 -2.72
N ASN A 160 0.30 -22.20 -1.71
CA ASN A 160 -0.68 -23.28 -1.85
C ASN A 160 -2.11 -22.78 -1.55
N TYR A 161 -3.03 -23.06 -2.47
CA TYR A 161 -4.47 -22.78 -2.37
C TYR A 161 -5.34 -24.06 -2.38
N ASP A 162 -4.75 -25.24 -2.19
CA ASP A 162 -5.47 -26.51 -2.13
C ASP A 162 -6.62 -26.44 -1.13
N GLY A 163 -7.84 -26.72 -1.61
CA GLY A 163 -9.07 -26.68 -0.81
C GLY A 163 -9.67 -25.28 -0.59
N ILE A 164 -9.08 -24.23 -1.14
CA ILE A 164 -9.57 -22.84 -1.11
C ILE A 164 -9.42 -22.13 -2.47
N GLU A 165 -9.53 -22.88 -3.57
CA GLU A 165 -9.30 -22.42 -4.94
C GLU A 165 -10.27 -21.29 -5.34
N ASP A 166 -11.52 -21.36 -4.92
CA ASP A 166 -12.52 -20.29 -5.11
C ASP A 166 -12.07 -18.99 -4.44
N GLY A 167 -11.44 -19.09 -3.27
CA GLY A 167 -10.89 -17.94 -2.55
C GLY A 167 -9.76 -17.26 -3.31
N LEU A 168 -8.97 -18.02 -4.09
CA LEU A 168 -7.97 -17.47 -4.99
C LEU A 168 -8.64 -16.78 -6.18
N ALA A 169 -9.56 -17.47 -6.84
CA ALA A 169 -10.26 -17.02 -8.03
C ALA A 169 -10.98 -15.67 -7.83
N PHE A 170 -11.59 -15.44 -6.67
CA PHE A 170 -12.32 -14.20 -6.38
C PHE A 170 -11.47 -13.09 -5.74
N ARG A 171 -10.18 -13.35 -5.48
CA ARG A 171 -9.34 -12.44 -4.68
C ARG A 171 -9.15 -11.05 -5.30
N TRP A 172 -9.20 -10.93 -6.63
CA TRP A 172 -9.10 -9.64 -7.34
C TRP A 172 -10.14 -8.63 -6.88
N GLN A 173 -11.34 -9.08 -6.48
CA GLN A 173 -12.43 -8.21 -6.03
C GLN A 173 -12.09 -7.47 -4.72
N ARG A 174 -11.13 -7.98 -3.94
CA ARG A 174 -10.66 -7.33 -2.70
C ARG A 174 -9.60 -6.28 -2.94
N GLN A 175 -9.02 -6.22 -4.13
CA GLN A 175 -8.00 -5.23 -4.47
C GLN A 175 -8.69 -3.95 -4.95
N SER A 176 -8.89 -3.00 -4.03
CA SER A 176 -9.59 -1.74 -4.31
C SER A 176 -8.97 -0.98 -5.48
N HIS A 177 -7.64 -0.97 -5.60
CA HIS A 177 -6.88 -0.28 -6.64
C HIS A 177 -7.17 -0.75 -8.07
N ILE A 178 -7.89 -1.86 -8.25
CA ILE A 178 -8.34 -2.30 -9.58
C ILE A 178 -9.52 -1.45 -10.08
N PHE A 179 -10.29 -0.83 -9.16
CA PHE A 179 -11.53 -0.10 -9.42
C PHE A 179 -11.36 1.40 -9.16
#